data_AF-A0A485C3N4-F1
#
_entry.id   AF-A0A485C3N4-F1
#
_cell.length_a   1.000
_cell.length_b   1.000
_cell.length_c   1.000
_cell.angle_alpha   90.00
_cell.angle_beta   90.00
_cell.angle_gamma   90.00
#
_symmetry.space_group_name_H-M   'P 1'
#
loop_
_entity.id
_entity.type
_entity.pdbx_description
1 polymer ?
#
loop_
_entity_poly.entity_id
_entity_poly.type
_entity_poly.pdbx_seq_one_letter_code
_entity_poly.pdbx_strand_id
1 'polypeptide(L)'
;MRSCTRKIDLVARQGGDEFIFILPDIYVRKDIETLCQRIASEISRPFIVNGNEVYISVSMGIALAPQDAMNASDLIRLSDIALYKAKNTGRNNWVFYEPNMGEYLIQRREMEKEFREALCTDQFQLVYQPRYDIKTSAYRCCRSTGSLAASASRFTDAGSVHPACGRDGPDRCHE
;
A
#
# COMPACT_ATOMS: atom_id res chain seq x y z
N MET A 1 -8.43 17.31 0.33
CA MET A 1 -7.39 17.22 1.38
C MET A 1 -6.74 18.57 1.71
N ARG A 2 -6.17 19.33 0.76
CA ARG A 2 -5.60 20.67 1.08
C ARG A 2 -6.61 21.69 1.64
N SER A 3 -7.88 21.57 1.29
CA SER A 3 -8.97 22.37 1.86
C SER A 3 -9.22 22.07 3.35
N CYS A 4 -8.74 20.93 3.84
CA CYS A 4 -8.93 20.48 5.21
C CYS A 4 -7.77 20.88 6.12
N THR A 5 -6.79 21.65 5.67
CA THR A 5 -5.57 21.96 6.44
C THR A 5 -5.37 23.47 6.61
N ARG A 6 -4.67 23.89 7.66
CA ARG A 6 -4.24 25.28 7.88
C ARG A 6 -3.13 25.63 6.90
N LYS A 7 -2.82 26.93 6.75
CA LYS A 7 -1.72 27.38 5.86
C LYS A 7 -0.33 26.89 6.30
N ILE A 8 -0.15 26.61 7.59
CA ILE A 8 1.12 26.15 8.16
C ILE A 8 1.29 24.62 8.09
N ASP A 9 0.19 23.89 7.85
CA ASP A 9 0.19 22.45 7.79
C ASP A 9 0.76 21.99 6.44
N LEU A 10 1.57 20.93 6.45
CA LEU A 10 2.11 20.33 5.23
C LEU A 10 1.36 19.05 4.89
N VAL A 11 1.00 18.91 3.61
CA VAL A 11 0.46 17.65 3.07
C VAL A 11 1.37 17.18 1.94
N ALA A 12 1.92 15.99 2.10
CA ALA A 12 2.76 15.33 1.11
C ALA A 12 2.13 14.00 0.68
N ARG A 13 2.31 13.63 -0.59
CA ARG A 13 1.99 12.29 -1.08
C ARG A 13 3.28 11.49 -1.15
N GLN A 14 3.36 10.41 -0.39
CA GLN A 14 4.58 9.58 -0.30
C GLN A 14 4.69 8.64 -1.50
N GLY A 15 3.56 8.09 -1.94
CA GLY A 15 3.46 7.16 -3.08
C GLY A 15 2.08 6.50 -3.09
N GLY A 16 1.65 5.98 -4.25
CA GLY A 16 0.37 5.27 -4.34
C GLY A 16 -0.81 6.09 -3.79
N ASP A 17 -1.52 5.53 -2.82
CA ASP A 17 -2.64 6.12 -2.06
C ASP A 17 -2.22 6.68 -0.69
N GLU A 18 -0.92 6.78 -0.39
CA GLU A 18 -0.37 7.19 0.90
C GLU A 18 -0.09 8.70 0.97
N PHE A 19 -0.61 9.32 2.02
CA PHE A 19 -0.47 10.75 2.30
C PHE A 19 0.07 10.98 3.72
N ILE A 20 1.03 11.89 3.85
CA ILE A 20 1.59 12.34 5.12
C ILE A 20 1.09 13.75 5.40
N PHE A 21 0.64 13.96 6.64
CA PHE A 21 0.28 15.27 7.17
C PHE A 21 1.28 15.66 8.26
N ILE A 22 1.87 16.85 8.16
CA ILE A 22 2.73 17.42 9.20
C ILE A 22 2.02 18.64 9.77
N LEU A 23 1.77 18.60 11.07
CA LEU A 23 0.98 19.58 11.78
C LEU A 23 1.86 20.29 12.83
N PRO A 24 2.52 21.40 12.47
CA PRO A 24 3.32 22.16 13.42
C PRO A 24 2.41 22.86 14.45
N ASP A 25 2.98 23.17 15.62
CA ASP A 25 2.36 23.98 16.67
C ASP A 25 0.97 23.49 17.14
N ILE A 26 0.80 22.17 17.24
CA ILE A 26 -0.37 21.55 17.87
C ILE A 26 -0.06 21.21 19.32
N TYR A 27 -0.87 21.76 20.23
CA TYR A 27 -0.75 21.52 21.68
C TYR A 27 -1.85 20.63 22.26
N VAL A 28 -2.96 20.45 21.53
CA VAL A 28 -4.16 19.78 22.04
C VAL A 28 -4.51 18.60 21.14
N ARG A 29 -4.55 17.40 21.73
CA ARG A 29 -4.93 16.15 21.04
C ARG A 29 -6.28 16.26 20.31
N LYS A 30 -7.23 16.97 20.92
CA LYS A 30 -8.58 17.23 20.36
C LYS A 30 -8.52 17.96 19.02
N ASP A 31 -7.54 18.83 18.78
CA ASP A 31 -7.40 19.53 17.50
C ASP A 31 -7.03 18.56 16.38
N ILE A 32 -6.20 17.56 16.68
CA ILE A 32 -5.82 16.49 15.75
C ILE A 32 -7.02 15.61 15.46
N GLU A 33 -7.76 15.21 16.48
CA GLU A 33 -9.00 14.41 16.31
C GLU A 33 -10.02 15.16 15.45
N THR A 34 -10.20 16.47 15.67
CA THR A 34 -11.08 17.31 14.86
C THR A 34 -10.63 17.36 13.40
N LEU A 35 -9.31 17.46 13.16
CA LEU A 35 -8.75 17.41 11.81
C LEU A 35 -8.97 16.05 11.14
N CYS A 36 -8.69 14.95 11.84
CA CYS A 36 -8.89 13.59 11.35
C CYS A 36 -10.36 13.36 10.99
N GLN A 37 -11.29 13.78 11.85
CA GLN A 37 -12.71 13.68 11.58
C GLN A 37 -13.12 14.50 10.34
N ARG A 38 -12.58 15.71 10.19
CA ARG A 38 -12.79 16.55 8.99
C ARG A 38 -12.27 15.85 7.73
N ILE A 39 -11.06 15.31 7.76
CA ILE A 39 -10.45 14.59 6.62
C ILE A 39 -11.30 13.37 6.25
N ALA A 40 -11.68 12.54 7.24
CA ALA A 40 -12.51 11.36 7.03
C ALA A 40 -13.86 11.72 6.42
N SER A 41 -14.51 12.78 6.91
CA SER A 41 -15.82 13.22 6.40
C SER A 41 -15.75 13.73 4.95
N GLU A 42 -14.68 14.43 4.58
CA GLU A 42 -14.48 14.94 3.23
C GLU A 42 -14.12 13.82 2.24
N ILE A 43 -13.33 12.83 2.67
CA ILE A 43 -12.97 11.67 1.85
C ILE A 43 -14.16 10.70 1.69
N SER A 44 -15.05 10.61 2.68
CA SER A 44 -16.21 9.72 2.62
C SER A 44 -17.31 10.21 1.66
N ARG A 45 -17.19 11.42 1.10
CA ARG A 45 -18.13 11.90 0.08
C ARG A 45 -17.97 11.10 -1.22
N PRO A 46 -19.06 10.81 -1.95
CA PRO A 46 -18.98 10.06 -3.20
C PRO A 46 -18.18 10.84 -4.24
N PHE A 47 -17.26 10.14 -4.90
CA PHE A 47 -16.54 10.65 -6.08
C PHE A 47 -17.27 10.19 -7.33
N ILE A 48 -17.56 11.12 -8.24
CA ILE A 48 -18.10 10.77 -9.55
C ILE A 48 -16.95 10.44 -10.49
N VAL A 49 -16.85 9.18 -10.89
CA VAL A 49 -15.85 8.69 -11.85
C VAL A 49 -16.59 7.98 -12.98
N ASN A 50 -16.50 8.51 -14.19
CA ASN A 50 -17.21 8.00 -15.37
C ASN A 50 -18.72 7.82 -15.17
N GLY A 51 -19.35 8.73 -14.41
CA GLY A 51 -20.78 8.68 -14.09
C GLY A 51 -21.18 7.71 -12.97
N ASN A 52 -20.21 6.98 -12.39
CA ASN A 52 -20.45 6.12 -11.24
C ASN A 52 -20.04 6.81 -9.94
N GLU A 53 -20.82 6.59 -8.89
CA GLU A 53 -20.45 6.98 -7.53
C GLU A 53 -19.47 5.98 -6.93
N VAL A 54 -18.31 6.47 -6.52
CA VAL A 54 -17.27 5.69 -5.84
C VAL A 54 -17.11 6.22 -4.42
N TYR A 55 -17.26 5.32 -3.46
CA TYR A 55 -17.06 5.60 -2.04
C TYR A 55 -15.68 5.10 -1.62
N ILE A 56 -14.87 5.98 -1.04
CA ILE A 56 -13.58 5.63 -0.48
C ILE A 56 -13.56 5.96 1.01
N SER A 57 -12.72 5.24 1.76
CA SER A 57 -12.47 5.49 3.17
C SER A 57 -10.98 5.75 3.40
N VAL A 58 -10.65 6.27 4.58
CA VAL A 58 -9.28 6.57 4.96
C VAL A 58 -8.97 5.98 6.33
N SER A 59 -7.82 5.33 6.45
CA SER A 59 -7.23 4.98 7.75
C SER A 59 -6.06 5.93 8.02
N MET A 60 -5.92 6.35 9.27
CA MET A 60 -4.87 7.30 9.66
C MET A 60 -4.10 6.78 10.88
N GLY A 61 -2.79 6.91 10.87
CA GLY A 61 -1.93 6.68 12.02
C GLY A 61 -1.31 7.99 12.48
N ILE A 62 -1.27 8.23 13.78
CA ILE A 62 -0.86 9.51 14.36
C ILE A 62 0.30 9.26 15.33
N ALA A 63 1.40 10.00 15.16
CA ALA A 63 2.51 10.06 16.10
C ALA A 63 2.80 11.52 16.46
N LEU A 64 3.21 11.78 17.70
CA LEU A 64 3.36 13.10 18.28
C LEU A 64 4.81 13.37 18.67
N ALA A 65 5.34 14.53 18.27
CA ALA A 65 6.58 15.07 18.82
C ALA A 65 6.26 16.06 19.95
N PRO A 66 7.03 16.09 21.06
CA PRO A 66 8.17 15.24 21.40
C PRO A 66 7.80 13.91 22.10
N GLN A 67 6.51 13.65 22.33
CA GLN A 67 6.02 12.58 23.18
C GLN A 67 6.44 11.17 22.71
N ASP A 68 6.27 10.89 21.42
CA ASP A 68 6.52 9.57 20.83
C ASP A 68 7.92 9.49 20.23
N ALA A 69 8.39 10.56 19.59
CA ALA A 69 9.74 10.69 19.07
C ALA A 69 10.12 12.15 18.76
N MET A 70 11.43 12.40 18.64
CA MET A 70 12.00 13.70 18.25
C MET A 70 12.46 13.74 16.78
N ASN A 71 12.73 12.59 16.19
CA ASN A 71 13.30 12.47 14.85
C ASN A 71 12.22 12.17 13.82
N ALA A 72 12.31 12.79 12.64
CA ALA A 72 11.34 12.61 11.56
C ALA A 72 11.19 11.13 11.14
N SER A 73 12.30 10.40 11.01
CA SER A 73 12.28 8.98 10.63
C SER A 73 11.51 8.11 11.63
N ASP A 74 11.67 8.41 12.92
CA ASP A 74 11.00 7.66 13.98
C ASP A 74 9.52 8.01 14.01
N LEU A 75 9.14 9.28 13.90
CA LEU A 75 7.74 9.70 13.82
C LEU A 75 6.99 9.04 12.66
N ILE A 76 7.60 9.00 11.46
CA ILE A 76 7.00 8.33 10.29
C ILE A 76 6.79 6.85 10.59
N ARG A 77 7.83 6.17 11.11
CA ARG A 77 7.74 4.76 11.48
C ARG A 77 6.66 4.49 12.54
N LEU A 78 6.54 5.35 13.55
CA LEU A 78 5.54 5.21 14.62
C LEU A 78 4.12 5.49 14.09
N SER A 79 3.97 6.48 13.21
CA SER A 79 2.69 6.74 12.54
C SER A 79 2.26 5.56 11.65
N ASP A 80 3.20 4.89 10.99
CA ASP A 80 2.91 3.70 10.18
C ASP A 80 2.44 2.52 11.04
N ILE A 81 3.05 2.34 12.21
CA ILE A 81 2.61 1.31 13.19
C ILE A 81 1.17 1.59 13.63
N ALA A 82 0.86 2.85 13.96
CA ALA A 82 -0.49 3.25 14.35
C ALA A 82 -1.50 3.10 13.19
N LEU A 83 -1.09 3.44 11.96
CA LEU A 83 -1.88 3.28 10.74
C LEU A 83 -2.20 1.81 10.49
N TYR A 84 -1.24 0.92 10.71
CA TYR A 84 -1.44 -0.50 10.59
C TYR A 84 -2.51 -1.01 11.57
N LYS A 85 -2.43 -0.60 12.85
CA LYS A 85 -3.47 -0.91 13.83
C LYS A 85 -4.83 -0.40 13.36
N ALA A 86 -4.91 0.84 12.85
CA ALA A 86 -6.14 1.41 12.30
C ALA A 86 -6.71 0.60 11.11
N LYS A 87 -5.85 0.02 10.26
CA LYS A 87 -6.26 -0.84 9.15
C LYS A 87 -6.82 -2.19 9.64
N ASN A 88 -6.34 -2.71 10.77
CA ASN A 88 -6.76 -4.00 11.32
C ASN A 88 -7.99 -3.91 12.26
N THR A 89 -8.22 -2.76 12.90
CA THR A 89 -9.35 -2.56 13.83
C THR A 89 -10.65 -2.12 13.14
N GLY A 90 -10.82 -2.39 11.84
CA GLY A 90 -12.06 -2.12 11.09
C GLY A 90 -11.96 -1.14 9.92
N ARG A 91 -10.77 -0.59 9.63
CA ARG A 91 -10.54 0.47 8.61
C ARG A 91 -11.42 1.71 8.88
N ASN A 92 -11.25 2.76 8.07
CA ASN A 92 -12.01 4.03 8.23
C ASN A 92 -11.92 4.68 9.62
N ASN A 93 -10.76 4.58 10.27
CA ASN A 93 -10.53 5.11 11.61
C ASN A 93 -9.12 5.69 11.72
N TRP A 94 -8.89 6.50 12.75
CA TRP A 94 -7.58 6.99 13.14
C TRP A 94 -7.14 6.41 14.48
N VAL A 95 -5.85 6.13 14.59
CA VAL A 95 -5.26 5.57 15.81
C VAL A 95 -4.02 6.38 16.16
N PHE A 96 -3.91 6.78 17.43
CA PHE A 96 -2.70 7.34 17.98
C PHE A 96 -1.73 6.22 18.32
N TYR A 97 -0.44 6.45 18.09
CA TYR A 97 0.58 5.52 18.49
C TYR A 97 0.55 5.27 20.00
N GLU A 98 0.75 4.01 20.38
CA GLU A 98 0.94 3.59 21.76
C GLU A 98 2.10 2.58 21.79
N PRO A 99 2.95 2.59 22.84
CA PRO A 99 4.08 1.67 22.94
C PRO A 99 3.71 0.18 22.87
N ASN A 100 2.47 -0.17 23.25
CA ASN A 100 1.95 -1.54 23.20
C ASN A 100 1.62 -2.05 21.79
N MET A 101 1.75 -1.22 20.74
CA MET A 101 1.44 -1.58 19.35
C MET A 101 2.53 -2.42 18.66
N GLY A 102 3.35 -3.14 19.43
CA GLY A 102 4.52 -3.88 18.95
C GLY A 102 4.23 -5.04 17.99
N GLU A 103 2.96 -5.45 17.82
CA GLU A 103 2.56 -6.52 16.90
C GLU A 103 2.99 -6.26 15.45
N TYR A 104 3.03 -5.00 14.99
CA TYR A 104 3.52 -4.66 13.65
C TYR A 104 5.01 -5.01 13.46
N LEU A 105 5.85 -4.82 14.49
CA LEU A 105 7.27 -5.15 14.40
C LEU A 105 7.50 -6.66 14.30
N ILE A 106 6.61 -7.46 14.90
CA ILE A 106 6.66 -8.92 14.81
C ILE A 106 6.31 -9.35 13.39
N GLN A 107 5.18 -8.88 12.84
CA GLN A 107 4.76 -9.26 11.49
C GLN A 107 5.70 -8.77 10.39
N ARG A 108 6.28 -7.57 10.53
CA ARG A 108 7.29 -7.10 9.57
C ARG A 108 8.53 -8.01 9.57
N ARG A 109 8.97 -8.46 10.75
CA ARG A 109 10.09 -9.42 10.87
C ARG A 109 9.72 -10.78 10.30
N GLU A 110 8.49 -11.25 10.53
CA GLU A 110 7.98 -12.50 9.95
C GLU A 110 7.96 -12.40 8.42
N MET A 111 7.43 -11.31 7.86
CA MET A 111 7.44 -11.08 6.41
C MET A 111 8.86 -11.03 5.84
N GLU A 112 9.77 -10.27 6.47
CA GLU A 112 11.18 -10.22 6.03
C GLU A 112 11.85 -11.60 6.08
N LYS A 113 11.52 -12.41 7.10
CA LYS A 113 12.00 -13.79 7.22
C LYS A 113 11.42 -14.68 6.12
N GLU A 114 10.12 -14.63 5.89
CA GLU A 114 9.43 -15.39 4.83
C GLU A 114 9.99 -15.05 3.44
N PHE A 115 10.20 -13.77 3.14
CA PHE A 115 10.83 -13.35 1.88
C PHE A 115 12.24 -13.91 1.72
N ARG A 116 13.05 -13.85 2.78
CA ARG A 116 14.43 -14.39 2.75
C ARG A 116 14.43 -15.90 2.58
N GLU A 117 13.54 -16.62 3.28
CA GLU A 117 13.38 -18.06 3.14
C GLU A 117 12.92 -18.44 1.73
N ALA A 118 11.94 -17.73 1.17
CA ALA A 118 11.43 -17.97 -0.18
C ALA A 118 12.50 -17.75 -1.26
N LEU A 119 13.41 -16.77 -1.07
CA LEU A 119 14.57 -16.57 -1.95
C LEU A 119 15.58 -17.72 -1.83
N CYS A 120 15.87 -18.20 -0.62
CA CYS A 120 16.83 -19.29 -0.41
C CYS A 120 16.30 -20.66 -0.82
N THR A 121 14.98 -20.83 -0.91
CA THR A 121 14.32 -22.11 -1.22
C THR A 121 13.65 -22.14 -2.59
N ASP A 122 13.99 -21.20 -3.49
CA ASP A 122 13.47 -21.09 -4.86
C ASP A 122 11.93 -21.16 -4.94
N GLN A 123 11.24 -20.57 -3.96
CA GLN A 123 9.77 -20.61 -3.89
C GLN A 123 9.08 -19.59 -4.79
N PHE A 124 9.85 -18.74 -5.49
CA PHE A 124 9.32 -17.77 -6.43
C PHE A 124 9.23 -18.34 -7.84
N GLN A 125 8.07 -18.17 -8.47
CA GLN A 125 7.86 -18.57 -9.86
C GLN A 125 7.57 -17.35 -10.74
N LEU A 126 8.14 -17.37 -11.94
CA LEU A 126 7.89 -16.36 -12.95
C LEU A 126 6.62 -16.70 -13.74
N VAL A 127 5.62 -15.83 -13.66
CA VAL A 127 4.37 -15.97 -14.41
C VAL A 127 4.38 -15.03 -15.61
N TYR A 128 4.04 -15.59 -16.77
CA TYR A 128 3.98 -14.85 -18.04
C TYR A 128 2.54 -14.56 -18.43
N GLN A 129 2.27 -13.31 -18.79
CA GLN A 129 0.97 -12.92 -19.36
C GLN A 129 1.12 -12.81 -20.89
N PRO A 130 0.37 -13.60 -21.68
CA PRO A 130 0.41 -13.52 -23.14
C PRO A 130 -0.21 -12.20 -23.60
N ARG A 131 0.38 -11.58 -24.62
CA ARG A 131 -0.15 -10.36 -25.24
C ARG A 131 -0.69 -10.70 -26.62
N TYR A 132 -1.97 -10.50 -26.84
CA TYR A 132 -2.59 -10.66 -28.15
C TYR A 132 -2.58 -9.34 -28.92
N ASP A 133 -2.07 -9.35 -30.14
CA ASP A 133 -2.16 -8.21 -31.05
C ASP A 133 -3.44 -8.31 -31.87
N ILE A 134 -4.37 -7.40 -31.61
CA ILE A 134 -5.66 -7.33 -32.29
C ILE A 134 -5.50 -6.99 -33.78
N LYS A 135 -4.44 -6.25 -34.17
CA LYS A 135 -4.22 -5.84 -35.57
C LYS A 135 -3.67 -6.96 -36.45
N THR A 136 -2.81 -7.80 -35.88
CA THR A 136 -2.18 -8.92 -36.60
C THR A 136 -2.84 -10.26 -36.31
N SER A 137 -3.83 -10.27 -35.41
CA SER A 137 -4.49 -11.47 -34.88
C SER A 137 -3.51 -12.55 -34.39
N ALA A 138 -2.33 -12.13 -33.91
CA ALA A 138 -1.25 -13.00 -33.49
C ALA A 138 -0.84 -12.73 -32.03
N TYR A 139 -0.34 -13.76 -31.36
CA TYR A 139 0.28 -13.60 -30.04
C TYR A 139 1.67 -12.96 -30.19
N ARG A 140 1.94 -11.90 -29.44
CA ARG A 140 3.26 -11.29 -29.30
C ARG A 140 3.96 -11.81 -28.03
N CYS A 141 5.29 -11.63 -28.01
CA CYS A 141 6.16 -12.01 -26.89
C CYS A 141 5.55 -11.65 -25.52
N CYS A 142 5.54 -12.63 -24.61
CA CYS A 142 4.94 -12.52 -23.28
C CYS A 142 5.63 -11.45 -22.44
N ARG A 143 4.86 -10.70 -21.65
CA ARG A 143 5.44 -9.81 -20.63
C ARG A 143 5.61 -10.61 -19.34
N SER A 144 6.76 -10.52 -18.70
CA SER A 144 6.88 -10.92 -17.30
C SER A 144 5.99 -9.99 -16.47
N THR A 145 4.89 -10.53 -15.97
CA THR A 145 4.14 -9.87 -14.91
C THR A 145 4.90 -10.21 -13.63
N GLY A 146 5.47 -9.20 -12.97
CA GLY A 146 6.26 -9.34 -11.74
C GLY A 146 5.45 -9.77 -10.52
N SER A 147 4.49 -10.69 -10.69
CA SER A 147 3.81 -11.36 -9.60
C SER A 147 4.73 -12.46 -9.10
N LEU A 148 5.55 -12.14 -8.10
CA LEU A 148 6.27 -13.09 -7.28
C LEU A 148 5.25 -13.91 -6.48
N ALA A 149 4.78 -15.03 -7.04
CA ALA A 149 3.98 -15.99 -6.30
C ALA A 149 4.95 -16.82 -5.45
N ALA A 150 5.03 -16.52 -4.15
CA ALA A 150 5.61 -17.47 -3.20
C ALA A 150 4.66 -18.67 -3.07
N SER A 151 5.19 -19.88 -3.07
CA SER A 151 4.43 -21.13 -2.95
C SER A 151 3.82 -21.36 -1.55
N ALA A 152 3.19 -20.35 -0.97
CA ALA A 152 2.42 -20.44 0.27
C ALA A 152 0.93 -20.28 -0.03
N SER A 153 0.32 -21.35 -0.52
CA SER A 153 -1.08 -21.80 -0.32
C SER A 153 -2.25 -20.79 -0.18
N ARG A 154 -2.15 -19.55 -0.67
CA ARG A 154 -3.27 -18.57 -0.68
C ARG A 154 -3.22 -17.62 -1.86
N PHE A 155 -3.20 -18.14 -3.08
CA PHE A 155 -3.64 -17.40 -4.28
C PHE A 155 -4.12 -18.41 -5.33
N THR A 156 -5.25 -19.06 -5.06
CA THR A 156 -6.02 -19.78 -6.08
C THR A 156 -7.09 -18.83 -6.63
N ASP A 157 -6.72 -17.98 -7.58
CA ASP A 157 -7.56 -17.71 -8.76
C ASP A 157 -6.75 -16.89 -9.79
N ALA A 158 -5.98 -17.58 -10.62
CA ALA A 158 -5.49 -17.03 -11.87
C ALA A 158 -5.79 -18.06 -12.94
N GLY A 159 -6.64 -17.65 -13.90
CA GLY A 159 -7.24 -18.49 -14.91
C GLY A 159 -6.27 -19.45 -15.61
N SER A 160 -6.85 -20.56 -16.05
CA SER A 160 -6.25 -21.62 -16.87
C SER A 160 -5.01 -21.21 -17.67
N VAL A 161 -3.86 -21.74 -17.25
CA VAL A 161 -2.59 -21.66 -17.98
C VAL A 161 -2.77 -22.34 -19.34
N HIS A 162 -2.77 -21.58 -20.42
CA HIS A 162 -2.80 -22.12 -21.77
C HIS A 162 -1.41 -22.71 -22.10
N PRO A 163 -1.27 -23.98 -22.54
CA PRO A 163 0.01 -24.67 -22.64
C PRO A 163 0.87 -24.27 -23.85
N ALA A 164 0.68 -23.09 -24.44
CA ALA A 164 1.22 -22.75 -25.76
C ALA A 164 2.62 -22.10 -25.75
N CYS A 165 3.28 -21.90 -24.61
CA CYS A 165 4.66 -21.41 -24.59
C CYS A 165 5.63 -22.61 -24.55
N GLY A 166 5.70 -23.33 -25.67
CA GLY A 166 6.66 -24.41 -25.88
C GLY A 166 8.09 -23.89 -25.82
N ARG A 167 8.94 -24.63 -25.10
CA ARG A 167 10.39 -24.46 -25.05
C ARG A 167 11.00 -24.84 -26.40
N ASP A 168 10.95 -23.99 -27.41
CA ASP A 168 11.67 -24.24 -28.65
C ASP A 168 12.17 -22.93 -29.30
N GLY A 169 13.49 -22.76 -29.32
CA GLY A 169 14.20 -22.05 -30.40
C GLY A 169 14.75 -20.65 -30.10
N PRO A 170 15.96 -20.30 -30.61
CA PRO A 170 16.81 -19.22 -30.11
C PRO A 170 16.57 -17.86 -30.79
N ASP A 171 17.09 -16.81 -30.13
CA ASP A 171 17.57 -15.53 -30.67
C ASP A 171 16.73 -14.79 -31.72
N ARG A 172 16.23 -13.61 -31.31
CA ARG A 172 16.57 -12.31 -31.92
C ARG A 172 15.78 -11.19 -31.25
N CYS A 173 16.37 -10.60 -30.21
CA CYS A 173 16.09 -9.22 -29.84
C CYS A 173 17.16 -8.36 -30.52
N HIS A 174 16.83 -7.75 -31.66
CA HIS A 174 17.54 -6.56 -32.10
C HIS A 174 16.87 -5.33 -31.48
N GLU A 175 17.74 -4.40 -31.10
CA GLU A 175 17.59 -3.11 -30.40
C GLU A 175 16.26 -2.36 -30.54
#